data_AF-A0A369W4E8-F1
#
_entry.id   AF-A0A369W4E8-F1
#
_cell.length_a   1.000
_cell.length_b   1.000
_cell.length_c   1.000
_cell.angle_alpha   90.00
_cell.angle_beta   90.00
_cell.angle_gamma   90.00
#
_symmetry.space_group_name_H-M   'P 1'
#
loop_
_entity.id
_entity.type
_entity.pdbx_description
1 polymer ?
#
loop_
_entity_poly.entity_id
_entity_poly.type
_entity_poly.pdbx_seq_one_letter_code
_entity_poly.pdbx_strand_id
1 'polypeptide(L)' 'MRALLDEIPSWPDAMLLHMHKRFATSRLFRVHHDPHGPLTERAVLLRDAAGTEIALRGLSPLAETGDGE' A
#
# COMPACT_ATOMS: atom_id res chain seq x y z
N MET A 1 9.00 -11.08 8.47
CA MET A 1 9.02 -10.08 7.39
C MET A 1 8.57 -10.69 6.07
N ARG A 2 9.12 -11.86 5.68
CA ARG A 2 8.77 -12.57 4.44
C ARG A 2 7.28 -12.89 4.30
N ALA A 3 6.63 -13.42 5.35
CA ALA A 3 5.21 -13.78 5.32
C ALA A 3 4.29 -12.70 4.67
N LEU A 4 4.36 -11.45 5.16
CA LEU A 4 3.55 -10.37 4.60
C LEU A 4 3.85 -10.03 3.14
N LEU A 5 5.11 -10.11 2.72
CA LEU A 5 5.49 -9.89 1.32
C LEU A 5 5.03 -11.05 0.42
N ASP A 6 5.10 -12.28 0.93
CA ASP A 6 4.67 -13.49 0.24
C ASP A 6 3.12 -13.55 0.12
N GLU A 7 2.40 -12.89 1.03
CA GLU A 7 0.93 -12.82 1.00
C GLU A 7 0.39 -11.80 0.00
N ILE A 8 1.11 -10.70 -0.29
CA ILE A 8 0.64 -9.61 -1.17
C ILE A 8 0.07 -10.09 -2.51
N PRO A 9 0.71 -11.01 -3.26
CA PRO A 9 0.18 -11.52 -4.53
C PRO A 9 -1.13 -12.31 -4.41
N SER A 10 -1.52 -12.71 -3.20
CA SER A 10 -2.78 -13.43 -2.96
C SER A 10 -3.91 -12.52 -2.47
N TRP A 11 -3.61 -11.25 -2.19
CA TRP A 11 -4.59 -10.32 -1.64
C TRP A 11 -5.69 -9.97 -2.64
N PRO A 12 -6.95 -9.81 -2.19
CA PRO A 12 -8.00 -9.25 -3.02
C PRO A 12 -7.68 -7.81 -3.44
N ASP A 13 -8.20 -7.39 -4.60
CA ASP A 13 -7.90 -6.08 -5.20
C ASP A 13 -8.22 -4.90 -4.26
N ALA A 14 -9.38 -4.93 -3.60
CA ALA A 14 -9.76 -3.92 -2.62
C ALA A 14 -8.78 -3.85 -1.44
N MET A 15 -8.24 -5.00 -1.02
CA MET A 15 -7.26 -5.07 0.06
C MET A 15 -5.89 -4.53 -0.39
N LEU A 16 -5.47 -4.84 -1.62
CA LEU A 16 -4.24 -4.29 -2.22
C LEU A 16 -4.29 -2.76 -2.25
N LEU A 17 -5.36 -2.20 -2.81
CA LEU A 17 -5.54 -0.75 -2.92
C LEU A 17 -5.57 -0.09 -1.54
N HIS A 18 -6.35 -0.65 -0.61
CA HIS A 18 -6.44 -0.16 0.77
C HIS A 18 -5.07 -0.19 1.47
N MET A 19 -4.36 -1.32 1.41
CA MET A 19 -3.09 -1.50 2.11
C MET A 19 -1.97 -0.66 1.49
N HIS A 20 -1.91 -0.55 0.16
CA HIS A 20 -0.98 0.36 -0.51
C HIS A 20 -1.13 1.81 0.00
N LYS A 21 -2.37 2.32 0.05
CA LYS A 21 -2.67 3.64 0.62
C LYS A 21 -2.30 3.73 2.09
N ARG A 22 -2.62 2.70 2.87
CA ARG A 22 -2.34 2.64 4.31
C ARG A 22 -0.84 2.66 4.61
N PHE A 23 -0.01 1.93 3.84
CA PHE A 23 1.45 1.94 3.98
C PHE A 23 2.04 3.32 3.70
N ALA A 24 1.48 4.08 2.76
CA ALA A 24 1.97 5.41 2.42
C ALA A 24 1.54 6.50 3.43
N THR A 25 0.36 6.36 4.04
CA THR A 25 -0.28 7.44 4.80
C THR A 25 -0.26 7.24 6.32
N SER A 26 -0.25 6.00 6.80
CA SER A 26 -0.39 5.76 8.24
C SER A 26 0.87 6.12 9.00
N ARG A 27 0.68 6.86 10.10
CA ARG A 27 1.73 7.21 11.06
C ARG A 27 2.47 5.99 11.63
N LEU A 28 1.79 4.84 11.74
CA LEU A 28 2.38 3.60 12.26
C LEU A 28 3.53 3.07 11.40
N PHE A 29 3.59 3.48 10.13
CA PHE A 29 4.59 3.06 9.17
C PHE A 29 5.72 4.08 9.01
N ARG A 30 5.70 5.17 9.79
CA ARG A 30 6.70 6.24 9.78
C ARG A 30 7.69 6.10 10.93
N VAL A 31 8.91 6.56 10.70
CA VAL A 31 9.99 6.56 11.69
C VAL A 31 9.55 7.34 12.92
N HIS A 32 9.77 6.78 14.12
CA HIS A 32 9.31 7.30 15.41
C HIS A 32 7.80 7.56 15.52
N HIS A 33 6.99 7.04 14.60
CA HIS A 33 5.58 7.40 14.47
C HIS A 33 5.36 8.92 14.28
N ASP A 34 6.29 9.61 13.62
CA ASP A 34 6.11 11.01 13.24
C ASP A 34 5.17 11.08 12.01
N PRO A 35 4.02 11.79 12.07
CA PRO A 35 3.11 11.91 10.92
C PRO A 35 3.75 12.60 9.71
N HIS A 36 4.76 13.44 9.91
CA HIS A 36 5.49 14.12 8.85
C HIS A 36 6.84 13.47 8.55
N GLY A 37 7.28 12.54 9.39
CA GLY A 37 8.54 11.82 9.25
C GLY A 37 8.55 10.82 8.09
N PRO A 38 9.72 10.37 7.64
CA PRO A 38 9.83 9.42 6.54
C PRO A 38 9.19 8.07 6.89
N LEU A 39 8.80 7.31 5.86
CA LEU A 39 8.41 5.91 6.03
C LEU A 39 9.60 5.09 6.54
N THR A 40 9.31 4.10 7.38
CA THR A 40 10.28 3.06 7.73
C THR A 40 10.67 2.27 6.48
N GLU A 41 11.90 1.75 6.43
CA GLU A 41 12.37 0.90 5.32
C GLU A 41 11.40 -0.26 5.03
N ARG A 42 10.88 -0.89 6.09
CA ARG A 42 9.87 -1.94 5.98
C ARG A 42 8.60 -1.47 5.29
N ALA A 43 8.10 -0.29 5.63
CA ALA A 43 6.89 0.25 5.03
C ALA A 43 7.09 0.62 3.55
N VAL A 44 8.28 1.10 3.20
CA VAL A 44 8.65 1.34 1.80
C VAL A 44 8.58 0.03 1.00
N LEU A 45 9.20 -1.05 1.51
CA LEU A 45 9.17 -2.36 0.85
C LEU A 45 7.73 -2.89 0.67
N LEU A 46 6.89 -2.78 1.71
CA LEU A 46 5.51 -3.24 1.64
C LEU A 46 4.65 -2.40 0.69
N ARG A 47 4.83 -1.08 0.70
CA ARG A 47 4.18 -0.16 -0.25
C ARG A 47 4.57 -0.51 -1.68
N ASP A 48 5.86 -0.68 -1.94
CA ASP A 48 6.36 -0.90 -3.30
C ASP A 48 5.95 -2.28 -3.83
N ALA A 49 5.93 -3.32 -2.99
CA ALA A 49 5.40 -4.64 -3.34
C ALA A 49 3.90 -4.59 -3.67
N ALA A 50 3.09 -3.93 -2.83
CA ALA A 50 1.66 -3.76 -3.10
C ALA A 50 1.40 -2.92 -4.36
N GLY A 51 2.18 -1.85 -4.57
CA GLY A 51 2.10 -1.01 -5.76
C GLY A 51 2.48 -1.75 -7.05
N THR A 52 3.49 -2.62 -6.98
CA THR A 52 3.87 -3.49 -8.10
C THR A 52 2.74 -4.44 -8.45
N GLU A 53 2.14 -5.09 -7.46
CA GLU A 53 1.02 -6.01 -7.68
C GLU A 53 -0.22 -5.30 -8.26
N ILE A 54 -0.55 -4.10 -7.75
CA ILE A 54 -1.59 -3.22 -8.31
C ILE A 54 -1.33 -2.94 -9.79
N ALA A 55 -0.10 -2.57 -10.15
CA ALA A 55 0.28 -2.29 -11.54
C ALA A 55 0.20 -3.54 -12.43
N LEU A 56 0.64 -4.70 -11.94
CA LEU A 56 0.58 -5.98 -12.65
C LEU A 56 -0.86 -6.40 -12.96
N ARG A 57 -1.80 -6.12 -12.04
CA ARG A 57 -3.23 -6.40 -12.22
C ARG A 57 -3.98 -5.34 -13.01
N GLY A 58 -3.32 -4.25 -13.42
CA GLY A 58 -3.96 -3.12 -14.09
C GLY A 58 -4.96 -2.37 -13.21
N LEU A 59 -4.81 -2.47 -11.88
CA LEU A 59 -5.65 -1.75 -10.93
C LEU A 59 -5.18 -0.29 -10.83
N SER A 60 -6.12 0.65 -10.78
CA SER A 60 -5.79 2.05 -10.57
C SER A 60 -5.99 2.43 -9.09
N PRO A 61 -4.96 2.92 -8.39
CA PRO A 61 -5.10 3.45 -7.03
C PRO A 61 -6.00 4.70 -6.95
N LEU A 62 -6.43 5.23 -8.10
CA LEU A 62 -7.35 6.36 -8.24
C LEU A 62 -8.81 5.93 -8.48
N ALA A 63 -9.11 4.63 -8.64
CA ALA A 63 -10.47 4.17 -8.99
C ALA A 63 -11.51 4.30 -7.85
N GLU A 64 -11.11 4.71 -6.64
CA GLU A 64 -12.04 5.06 -5.55
C GLU A 64 -12.47 6.54 -5.58
N THR A 65 -12.58 7.14 -6.76
CA THR A 65 -13.32 8.40 -6.94
C THR A 65 -14.24 8.22 -8.15
N GLY A 66 -15.31 7.46 -7.93
CA GLY A 66 -16.46 7.52 -8.81
C GLY A 66 -17.24 8.79 -8.49
N ASP A 67 -17.18 9.75 -9.39
CA ASP A 67 -18.23 10.72 -9.69
C ASP A 67 -18.05 11.02 -11.19
N GLY A 68 -18.87 10.55 -12.13
CA GLY A 68 -20.19 9.98 -11.94
C GLY A 68 -21.29 11.04 -11.82
N GLU A 69 -21.10 12.24 -12.38
CA GLU A 69 -22.18 13.11 -12.84
C GLU A 69 -21.72 14.01 -14.00
#